data_AF-A0A478FRU0-F1
#
_entry.id   AF-A0A478FRU0-F1
#
_cell.length_a   1.000
_cell.length_b   1.000
_cell.length_c   1.000
_cell.angle_alpha   90.00
_cell.angle_beta   90.00
_cell.angle_gamma   90.00
#
_symmetry.space_group_name_H-M   'P 1'
#
loop_
_entity.id
_entity.type
_entity.pdbx_description
1 polymer ?
#
loop_
_entity_poly.entity_id
_entity_poly.type
_entity_poly.pdbx_seq_one_letter_code
_entity_poly.pdbx_strand_id
1 'polypeptide(L)'
;MPSPAAVVGGALGAGAIGVGSAYLAGAFGGSGSLEVEIEPTKVLLSADSKFNTDYSTNNLIGKDYGNYLVAPVGSTTTETAETNNKAWWDWSYKRWKRDFANPNSNLSEEFKDASKVGSAFSDASSSSAALNKVCEAVYKKAKTEITSEDTPNNKAKLRNDLFKYCSIFGESFKTISEVEEEKSNYGSGNFGSDNTHSKTLIAVTGNDKFWAKRNEEFYSSTGNKKGDDSASKFFKKFYDENKTKKKNIRERCKEAYKKPSSTAASADESPNLGEVTKFCAI
;
A
#
# COMPACT_ATOMS: atom_id res chain seq x y z
N MET A 1 -44.93 34.51 -24.52
CA MET A 1 -44.68 33.54 -23.44
C MET A 1 -43.26 33.01 -23.62
N PRO A 2 -42.25 33.61 -22.95
CA PRO A 2 -40.88 33.16 -23.04
C PRO A 2 -40.59 32.07 -22.01
N SER A 3 -39.97 30.97 -22.44
CA SER A 3 -39.51 29.88 -21.57
C SER A 3 -38.29 30.31 -20.74
N PRO A 4 -38.16 29.89 -19.47
CA PRO A 4 -36.97 30.16 -18.69
C PRO A 4 -35.85 29.16 -19.04
N ALA A 5 -34.65 29.70 -19.28
CA ALA A 5 -33.41 28.94 -19.41
C ALA A 5 -32.91 28.51 -18.00
N ALA A 6 -32.67 27.22 -17.82
CA ALA A 6 -32.01 26.69 -16.63
C ALA A 6 -30.49 26.61 -16.89
N VAL A 7 -29.73 27.52 -16.26
CA VAL A 7 -28.28 27.42 -16.13
C VAL A 7 -27.99 26.56 -14.91
N VAL A 8 -27.57 25.31 -15.13
CA VAL A 8 -27.03 24.45 -14.06
C VAL A 8 -25.51 24.49 -14.16
N GLY A 9 -24.91 25.37 -13.36
CA GLY A 9 -23.48 25.34 -13.05
C GLY A 9 -23.23 24.31 -11.95
N GLY A 10 -22.65 23.17 -12.31
CA GLY A 10 -22.17 22.18 -11.36
C GLY A 10 -20.66 22.28 -11.20
N ALA A 11 -20.21 22.97 -10.16
CA ALA A 11 -18.82 22.91 -9.71
C ALA A 11 -18.55 21.52 -9.13
N LEU A 12 -17.71 20.72 -9.81
CA LEU A 12 -17.18 19.47 -9.26
C LEU A 12 -16.12 19.81 -8.22
N GLY A 13 -16.54 19.93 -6.96
CA GLY A 13 -15.63 19.92 -5.82
C GLY A 13 -15.02 18.52 -5.68
N ALA A 14 -13.69 18.44 -5.76
CA ALA A 14 -12.93 17.24 -5.42
C ALA A 14 -13.12 16.93 -3.93
N GLY A 15 -14.15 16.15 -3.61
CA GLY A 15 -14.37 15.62 -2.28
C GLY A 15 -13.25 14.65 -1.93
N ALA A 16 -12.45 14.99 -0.94
CA ALA A 16 -11.55 14.05 -0.28
C ALA A 16 -12.39 12.86 0.20
N ILE A 17 -12.27 11.73 -0.47
CA ILE A 17 -12.90 10.48 -0.05
C ILE A 17 -12.13 10.01 1.18
N GLY A 18 -12.52 10.51 2.34
CA GLY A 18 -12.17 9.97 3.65
C GLY A 18 -12.88 8.64 3.83
N VAL A 19 -12.39 7.59 3.16
CA VAL A 19 -12.76 6.21 3.50
C VAL A 19 -12.15 5.91 4.86
N GLY A 20 -12.90 6.21 5.92
CA GLY A 20 -12.71 5.63 7.24
C GLY A 20 -13.01 4.14 7.14
N SER A 21 -12.02 3.36 6.72
CA SER A 21 -12.10 1.92 6.62
C SER A 21 -12.13 1.35 8.05
N ALA A 22 -13.31 0.96 8.52
CA ALA A 22 -13.53 0.20 9.76
C ALA A 22 -13.04 -1.26 9.62
N TYR A 23 -11.86 -1.46 9.03
CA TYR A 23 -11.28 -2.78 8.80
C TYR A 23 -10.26 -3.08 9.90
N LEU A 24 -10.54 -4.17 10.63
CA LEU A 24 -9.63 -4.98 11.44
C LEU A 24 -9.56 -4.68 12.95
N ALA A 25 -10.70 -4.87 13.61
CA ALA A 25 -10.69 -5.51 14.93
C ALA A 25 -10.34 -7.00 14.75
N GLY A 26 -9.09 -7.42 14.96
CA GLY A 26 -8.81 -8.86 15.10
C GLY A 26 -7.41 -9.41 14.76
N ALA A 27 -6.52 -8.66 14.09
CA ALA A 27 -5.26 -9.25 13.60
C ALA A 27 -4.02 -9.02 14.48
N PHE A 28 -4.15 -8.48 15.70
CA PHE A 28 -3.03 -8.39 16.64
C PHE A 28 -3.09 -9.52 17.66
N GLY A 29 -2.63 -10.70 17.24
CA GLY A 29 -2.33 -11.82 18.13
C GLY A 29 -1.14 -11.46 19.02
N GLY A 30 -1.42 -10.90 20.20
CA GLY A 30 -0.41 -10.53 21.19
C GLY A 30 -1.06 -10.17 22.51
N SER A 31 -1.29 -11.19 23.34
CA SER A 31 -1.58 -11.18 24.79
C SER A 31 -2.01 -9.83 25.41
N GLY A 32 -3.32 -9.65 25.62
CA GLY A 32 -3.82 -9.04 26.85
C GLY A 32 -4.45 -7.64 26.81
N SER A 33 -4.52 -6.95 25.67
CA SER A 33 -5.30 -5.70 25.58
C SER A 33 -6.50 -5.87 24.66
N LEU A 34 -7.69 -5.88 25.24
CA LEU A 34 -8.99 -5.98 24.55
C LEU A 34 -9.42 -4.69 23.83
N GLU A 35 -8.59 -3.65 23.86
CA GLU A 35 -8.88 -2.40 23.16
C GLU A 35 -8.48 -2.52 21.70
N VAL A 36 -9.49 -2.57 20.83
CA VAL A 36 -9.31 -2.38 19.38
C VAL A 36 -8.75 -0.97 19.18
N GLU A 37 -7.45 -0.86 18.93
CA GLU A 37 -6.84 0.41 18.54
C GLU A 37 -7.43 0.85 17.18
N ILE A 38 -8.41 1.76 17.24
CA ILE A 38 -9.04 2.33 16.05
C ILE A 38 -7.99 3.15 15.29
N GLU A 39 -7.77 2.79 14.03
CA GLU A 39 -6.85 3.52 13.16
C GLU A 39 -7.42 4.92 12.85
N PRO A 40 -6.67 6.01 13.12
CA PRO A 40 -7.14 7.37 12.84
C PRO A 40 -7.36 7.64 11.35
N THR A 41 -8.18 8.64 11.04
CA THR A 41 -8.30 9.18 9.69
C THR A 41 -6.94 9.68 9.19
N LYS A 42 -6.70 9.51 7.89
CA LYS A 42 -5.41 9.79 7.26
C LYS A 42 -5.58 10.29 5.83
N VAL A 43 -4.62 11.07 5.39
CA VAL A 43 -4.44 11.54 4.01
C VAL A 43 -3.26 10.79 3.41
N LEU A 44 -3.48 10.21 2.23
CA LEU A 44 -2.42 9.52 1.47
C LEU A 44 -1.45 10.52 0.85
N LEU A 45 -0.21 10.11 0.65
CA LEU A 45 0.85 10.91 0.06
C LEU A 45 0.47 11.41 -1.35
N SER A 46 -0.19 10.57 -2.15
CA SER A 46 -0.73 10.90 -3.48
C SER A 46 -1.77 12.02 -3.48
N ALA A 47 -2.45 12.25 -2.35
CA ALA A 47 -3.42 13.32 -2.18
C ALA A 47 -2.80 14.61 -1.63
N ASP A 48 -1.50 14.60 -1.31
CA ASP A 48 -0.77 15.81 -0.92
C ASP A 48 -0.70 16.77 -2.13
N SER A 49 -1.02 18.04 -1.89
CA SER A 49 -0.90 19.10 -2.90
C SER A 49 0.49 19.18 -3.56
N LYS A 50 1.54 18.83 -2.82
CA LYS A 50 2.93 18.85 -3.26
C LYS A 50 3.37 17.52 -3.85
N PHE A 51 2.49 16.52 -3.96
CA PHE A 51 2.86 15.20 -4.44
C PHE A 51 3.54 15.25 -5.81
N ASN A 52 2.94 16.00 -6.74
CA ASN A 52 3.44 16.10 -8.10
C ASN A 52 4.73 16.94 -8.22
N THR A 53 5.05 17.78 -7.23
CA THR A 53 6.28 18.58 -7.20
C THR A 53 7.40 17.85 -6.48
N ASP A 54 7.12 17.31 -5.30
CA ASP A 54 8.12 16.73 -4.39
C ASP A 54 8.51 15.30 -4.80
N TYR A 55 7.64 14.63 -5.56
CA TYR A 55 7.83 13.27 -6.09
C TYR A 55 7.66 13.24 -7.61
N SER A 56 8.08 14.30 -8.30
CA SER A 56 8.03 14.39 -9.77
C SER A 56 8.95 13.37 -10.46
N THR A 57 10.08 13.04 -9.82
CA THR A 57 11.10 12.14 -10.37
C THR A 57 10.61 10.70 -10.35
N ASN A 58 10.56 10.09 -11.54
CA ASN A 58 10.36 8.65 -11.68
C ASN A 58 11.48 7.92 -10.92
N ASN A 59 11.16 6.80 -10.27
CA ASN A 59 12.08 6.01 -9.42
C ASN A 59 12.19 6.45 -7.94
N LEU A 60 11.41 7.43 -7.47
CA LEU A 60 11.30 7.69 -6.03
C LEU A 60 10.29 6.74 -5.36
N ILE A 61 10.58 6.32 -4.13
CA ILE A 61 9.68 5.47 -3.33
C ILE A 61 8.30 6.14 -3.19
N GLY A 62 8.27 7.43 -2.88
CA GLY A 62 7.04 8.21 -2.73
C GLY A 62 6.22 8.24 -4.01
N LYS A 63 6.87 8.30 -5.19
CA LYS A 63 6.19 8.32 -6.49
C LYS A 63 5.49 7.00 -6.78
N ASP A 64 6.19 5.88 -6.56
CA ASP A 64 5.67 4.54 -6.87
C ASP A 64 4.61 4.08 -5.87
N TYR A 65 4.75 4.43 -4.59
CA TYR A 65 3.90 3.91 -3.51
C TYR A 65 2.98 4.97 -2.89
N GLY A 66 2.91 6.18 -3.44
CA GLY A 66 2.16 7.30 -2.85
C GLY A 66 0.67 7.05 -2.62
N ASN A 67 0.07 6.07 -3.30
CA ASN A 67 -1.32 5.64 -3.06
C ASN A 67 -1.50 4.79 -1.80
N TYR A 68 -0.41 4.38 -1.15
CA TYR A 68 -0.40 3.56 0.06
C TYR A 68 0.34 4.21 1.23
N LEU A 69 1.23 5.17 0.93
CA LEU A 69 1.99 5.91 1.92
C LEU A 69 1.16 7.06 2.50
N VAL A 70 1.37 7.38 3.78
CA VAL A 70 0.66 8.47 4.47
C VAL A 70 1.41 9.79 4.28
N ALA A 71 0.69 10.87 3.99
CA ALA A 71 1.32 12.18 3.82
C ALA A 71 2.00 12.65 5.13
N PRO A 72 3.21 13.25 5.10
CA PRO A 72 3.91 13.65 6.31
C PRO A 72 3.15 14.65 7.18
N VAL A 73 2.38 15.56 6.57
CA VAL A 73 1.62 16.59 7.30
C VAL A 73 0.10 16.38 7.16
N GLY A 74 -0.38 16.07 5.95
CA GLY A 74 -1.80 15.90 5.64
C GLY A 74 -2.20 16.67 4.37
N SER A 75 -3.50 16.91 4.17
CA SER A 75 -3.99 17.77 3.09
C SER A 75 -3.86 19.24 3.51
N THR A 76 -3.26 20.06 2.65
CA THR A 76 -3.05 21.51 2.83
C THR A 76 -4.21 22.36 2.29
N THR A 77 -5.30 21.75 1.80
CA THR A 77 -6.31 22.42 0.95
C THR A 77 -7.51 23.03 1.70
N THR A 78 -7.48 23.14 3.02
CA THR A 78 -8.53 23.80 3.83
C THR A 78 -7.89 24.77 4.81
N GLU A 79 -8.52 25.90 5.13
CA GLU A 79 -7.95 26.91 6.06
C GLU A 79 -7.71 26.40 7.50
N THR A 80 -8.16 25.18 7.84
CA THR A 80 -7.86 24.44 9.07
C THR A 80 -6.88 23.26 8.87
N ALA A 81 -6.12 23.24 7.77
CA ALA A 81 -5.31 22.13 7.24
C ALA A 81 -4.04 21.75 8.02
N GLU A 82 -3.82 22.32 9.18
CA GLU A 82 -2.59 22.07 9.92
C GLU A 82 -2.74 20.73 10.66
N THR A 83 -2.10 19.68 10.16
CA THR A 83 -1.81 18.42 10.87
C THR A 83 -2.88 17.31 10.86
N ASN A 84 -3.70 17.17 9.81
CA ASN A 84 -4.72 16.10 9.72
C ASN A 84 -4.17 14.67 9.89
N ASN A 85 -2.87 14.44 9.63
CA ASN A 85 -2.25 13.15 9.85
C ASN A 85 -1.58 12.99 11.22
N LYS A 86 -1.55 14.01 12.07
CA LYS A 86 -0.87 13.94 13.39
C LYS A 86 -1.38 12.79 14.24
N ALA A 87 -2.70 12.61 14.32
CA ALA A 87 -3.28 11.49 15.07
C ALA A 87 -2.82 10.13 14.53
N TRP A 88 -2.75 9.99 13.19
CA TRP A 88 -2.26 8.78 12.55
C TRP A 88 -0.77 8.54 12.83
N TRP A 89 0.05 9.59 12.80
CA TRP A 89 1.47 9.51 13.16
C TRP A 89 1.69 9.17 14.63
N ASP A 90 0.89 9.74 15.55
CA ASP A 90 0.89 9.40 16.97
C ASP A 90 0.56 7.90 17.18
N TRP A 91 -0.40 7.38 16.40
CA TRP A 91 -0.77 5.96 16.41
C TRP A 91 0.34 5.06 15.84
N SER A 92 0.94 5.43 14.71
CA SER A 92 2.05 4.67 14.10
C SER A 92 3.29 4.67 15.00
N TYR A 93 3.58 5.80 15.65
CA TYR A 93 4.70 5.93 16.58
C TYR A 93 4.55 5.04 17.82
N LYS A 94 3.33 4.81 18.32
CA LYS A 94 3.10 3.83 19.41
C LYS A 94 3.51 2.41 18.99
N ARG A 95 3.27 2.03 17.74
CA ARG A 95 3.70 0.73 17.19
C ARG A 95 5.21 0.66 17.10
N TRP A 96 5.82 1.68 16.49
CA TRP A 96 7.28 1.78 16.43
C TRP A 96 7.91 1.68 17.82
N LYS A 97 7.38 2.37 18.85
CA LYS A 97 7.87 2.25 20.23
C LYS A 97 7.78 0.83 20.79
N ARG A 98 6.70 0.11 20.49
CA ARG A 98 6.53 -1.30 20.92
C ARG A 98 7.57 -2.20 20.28
N ASP A 99 7.84 -2.00 19.00
CA ASP A 99 8.86 -2.74 18.27
C ASP A 99 10.27 -2.36 18.74
N PHE A 100 10.55 -1.06 18.91
CA PHE A 100 11.83 -0.58 19.43
C PHE A 100 12.14 -1.11 20.84
N ALA A 101 11.12 -1.23 21.71
CA ALA A 101 11.27 -1.82 23.03
C ALA A 101 11.53 -3.34 23.00
N ASN A 102 11.34 -4.01 21.86
CA ASN A 102 11.64 -5.42 21.70
C ASN A 102 13.13 -5.61 21.37
N PRO A 103 13.92 -6.32 22.20
CA PRO A 103 15.35 -6.53 21.96
C PRO A 103 15.64 -7.36 20.70
N ASN A 104 14.65 -8.09 20.18
CA ASN A 104 14.76 -8.88 18.96
C ASN A 104 14.26 -8.11 17.73
N SER A 105 14.02 -6.80 17.84
CA SER A 105 13.55 -6.00 16.72
C SER A 105 14.63 -5.88 15.64
N ASN A 106 14.22 -6.10 14.39
CA ASN A 106 15.10 -6.04 13.22
C ASN A 106 14.87 -4.76 12.43
N LEU A 107 14.89 -3.62 13.11
CA LEU A 107 14.65 -2.30 12.54
C LEU A 107 15.81 -1.90 11.60
N SER A 108 15.48 -1.13 10.57
CA SER A 108 16.42 -0.50 9.65
C SER A 108 17.13 0.69 10.29
N GLU A 109 18.24 1.11 9.69
CA GLU A 109 19.07 2.21 10.18
C GLU A 109 18.34 3.54 10.36
N GLU A 110 17.26 3.74 9.61
CA GLU A 110 16.38 4.90 9.65
C GLU A 110 15.41 4.86 10.84
N PHE A 111 15.14 3.68 11.39
CA PHE A 111 14.14 3.48 12.46
C PHE A 111 14.73 2.84 13.73
N LYS A 112 16.02 2.52 13.74
CA LYS A 112 16.64 1.64 14.75
C LYS A 112 16.67 2.17 16.18
N ASP A 113 16.59 3.48 16.40
CA ASP A 113 16.75 4.05 17.74
C ASP A 113 16.08 5.42 17.92
N ALA A 114 16.03 5.88 19.17
CA ALA A 114 15.43 7.15 19.57
C ALA A 114 16.17 8.40 19.03
N SER A 115 17.43 8.26 18.62
CA SER A 115 18.15 9.34 17.91
C SER A 115 17.67 9.48 16.46
N LYS A 116 17.11 8.40 15.89
CA LYS A 116 16.49 8.39 14.56
C LYS A 116 15.02 8.76 14.61
N VAL A 117 14.28 8.25 15.60
CA VAL A 117 12.85 8.52 15.78
C VAL A 117 12.58 9.01 17.21
N GLY A 118 12.66 10.33 17.40
CA GLY A 118 12.51 10.98 18.70
C GLY A 118 11.07 11.36 19.06
N SER A 119 10.21 11.54 18.06
CA SER A 119 8.80 11.90 18.27
C SER A 119 7.92 11.35 17.16
N ALA A 120 6.59 11.38 17.35
CA ALA A 120 5.65 10.94 16.33
C ALA A 120 5.52 11.92 15.16
N PHE A 121 5.41 13.20 15.47
CA PHE A 121 5.05 14.23 14.51
C PHE A 121 5.82 15.52 14.76
N SER A 122 6.18 16.18 13.67
CA SER A 122 6.64 17.57 13.65
C SER A 122 6.19 18.25 12.36
N ASP A 123 5.68 19.47 12.49
CA ASP A 123 5.43 20.40 11.40
C ASP A 123 6.68 21.23 11.06
N ALA A 124 7.58 21.43 12.04
CA ALA A 124 8.83 22.15 11.86
C ALA A 124 9.71 21.49 10.79
N SER A 125 10.21 22.31 9.86
CA SER A 125 11.14 21.88 8.81
C SER A 125 12.50 21.44 9.35
N SER A 126 12.88 21.90 10.55
CA SER A 126 14.15 21.59 11.20
C SER A 126 14.17 20.25 11.95
N SER A 127 13.01 19.65 12.22
CA SER A 127 12.93 18.38 12.94
C SER A 127 13.09 17.22 11.96
N SER A 128 14.25 16.56 11.98
CA SER A 128 14.51 15.37 11.16
C SER A 128 14.13 14.05 11.84
N ALA A 129 13.98 14.06 13.17
CA ALA A 129 13.78 12.85 13.98
C ALA A 129 12.31 12.55 14.30
N ALA A 130 11.35 13.37 13.84
CA ALA A 130 9.94 13.00 13.96
C ALA A 130 9.59 11.90 12.96
N LEU A 131 8.78 10.90 13.34
CA LEU A 131 8.46 9.75 12.49
C LEU A 131 7.90 10.16 11.12
N ASN A 132 7.02 11.15 11.09
CA ASN A 132 6.49 11.69 9.83
C ASN A 132 7.60 12.25 8.90
N LYS A 133 8.64 12.84 9.48
CA LYS A 133 9.81 13.40 8.77
C LYS A 133 10.81 12.33 8.35
N VAL A 134 11.00 11.31 9.17
CA VAL A 134 11.78 10.11 8.81
C VAL A 134 11.14 9.42 7.61
N CYS A 135 9.82 9.19 7.66
CA CYS A 135 9.08 8.62 6.54
C CYS A 135 9.17 9.52 5.28
N GLU A 136 9.00 10.84 5.42
CA GLU A 136 9.19 11.80 4.31
C GLU A 136 10.58 11.66 3.65
N ALA A 137 11.64 11.53 4.45
CA ALA A 137 12.99 11.33 3.96
C ALA A 137 13.13 10.00 3.20
N VAL A 138 12.50 8.93 3.70
CA VAL A 138 12.48 7.62 3.00
C VAL A 138 11.71 7.72 1.69
N TYR A 139 10.59 8.44 1.62
CA TYR A 139 9.81 8.60 0.39
C TYR A 139 10.63 9.27 -0.73
N LYS A 140 11.59 10.12 -0.36
CA LYS A 140 12.49 10.81 -1.29
C LYS A 140 13.71 9.97 -1.68
N LYS A 141 13.86 8.74 -1.18
CA LYS A 141 14.90 7.81 -1.63
C LYS A 141 14.53 7.16 -2.95
N ALA A 142 15.55 6.67 -3.66
CA ALA A 142 15.37 5.85 -4.85
C ALA A 142 14.72 4.50 -4.49
N LYS A 143 13.90 3.96 -5.38
CA LYS A 143 13.26 2.63 -5.21
C LYS A 143 14.26 1.52 -4.96
N THR A 144 15.47 1.63 -5.54
CA THR A 144 16.56 0.67 -5.37
C THR A 144 17.12 0.61 -3.93
N GLU A 145 16.72 1.52 -3.05
CA GLU A 145 17.05 1.50 -1.62
C GLU A 145 16.18 0.55 -0.80
N ILE A 146 15.15 -0.03 -1.39
CA ILE A 146 14.35 -1.10 -0.77
C ILE A 146 14.37 -2.35 -1.65
N THR A 147 14.29 -3.52 -1.02
CA THR A 147 14.27 -4.82 -1.73
C THR A 147 13.40 -5.83 -1.00
N SER A 148 12.87 -6.80 -1.72
CA SER A 148 12.18 -7.98 -1.18
C SER A 148 13.12 -9.19 -1.02
N GLU A 149 14.43 -8.97 -1.07
CA GLU A 149 15.39 -10.06 -0.87
C GLU A 149 15.30 -10.65 0.54
N ASP A 150 15.39 -11.97 0.61
CA ASP A 150 15.30 -12.74 1.86
C ASP A 150 16.53 -12.55 2.76
N THR A 151 17.60 -11.94 2.24
CA THR A 151 18.81 -11.65 3.02
C THR A 151 18.55 -10.44 3.93
N PRO A 152 18.80 -10.54 5.25
CA PRO A 152 18.57 -9.46 6.20
C PRO A 152 19.59 -8.32 6.05
N ASN A 153 19.48 -7.57 4.96
CA ASN A 153 20.21 -6.33 4.70
C ASN A 153 19.36 -5.11 5.08
N ASN A 154 19.98 -3.93 5.16
CA ASN A 154 19.24 -2.72 5.55
C ASN A 154 18.08 -2.39 4.58
N LYS A 155 18.22 -2.72 3.28
CA LYS A 155 17.19 -2.44 2.26
C LYS A 155 15.91 -3.25 2.49
N ALA A 156 16.03 -4.52 2.86
CA ALA A 156 14.91 -5.37 3.21
C ALA A 156 14.24 -4.92 4.51
N LYS A 157 15.04 -4.55 5.53
CA LYS A 157 14.53 -3.97 6.79
C LYS A 157 13.79 -2.66 6.53
N LEU A 158 14.35 -1.79 5.70
CA LEU A 158 13.77 -0.49 5.36
C LEU A 158 12.45 -0.65 4.62
N ARG A 159 12.35 -1.61 3.70
CA ARG A 159 11.08 -2.00 3.07
C ARG A 159 10.03 -2.34 4.14
N ASN A 160 10.40 -3.19 5.09
CA ASN A 160 9.48 -3.66 6.12
C ASN A 160 9.01 -2.52 7.02
N ASP A 161 9.94 -1.68 7.50
CA ASP A 161 9.63 -0.53 8.35
C ASP A 161 8.81 0.54 7.59
N LEU A 162 9.12 0.78 6.31
CA LEU A 162 8.35 1.69 5.45
C LEU A 162 6.88 1.29 5.40
N PHE A 163 6.57 0.04 5.08
CA PHE A 163 5.18 -0.39 4.96
C PHE A 163 4.51 -0.55 6.34
N LYS A 164 5.27 -0.87 7.37
CA LYS A 164 4.76 -1.00 8.73
C LYS A 164 4.44 0.34 9.41
N TYR A 165 5.28 1.36 9.25
CA TYR A 165 5.14 2.62 9.99
C TYR A 165 4.71 3.81 9.12
N CYS A 166 4.96 3.76 7.81
CA CYS A 166 4.74 4.89 6.92
C CYS A 166 3.59 4.65 5.91
N SER A 167 2.90 3.51 5.99
CA SER A 167 1.83 3.13 5.06
C SER A 167 0.55 2.72 5.77
N ILE A 168 -0.56 2.71 5.02
CA ILE A 168 -1.88 2.29 5.51
C ILE A 168 -1.99 0.81 5.87
N PHE A 169 -1.00 0.00 5.50
CA PHE A 169 -1.00 -1.42 5.84
C PHE A 169 -0.65 -1.61 7.32
N GLY A 170 0.27 -0.84 7.89
CA GLY A 170 0.63 -1.03 9.30
C GLY A 170 1.33 -2.37 9.59
N GLU A 171 1.70 -3.10 8.53
CA GLU A 171 2.49 -4.33 8.50
C GLU A 171 3.23 -4.37 7.16
N SER A 172 4.35 -5.11 7.12
CA SER A 172 5.00 -5.40 5.84
C SER A 172 4.26 -6.54 5.14
N PHE A 173 4.03 -6.40 3.84
CA PHE A 173 3.49 -7.49 3.05
C PHE A 173 4.59 -8.48 2.65
N LYS A 174 4.25 -9.76 2.71
CA LYS A 174 5.12 -10.86 2.28
C LYS A 174 4.89 -11.17 0.82
N THR A 175 5.97 -11.31 0.07
CA THR A 175 5.97 -11.84 -1.29
C THR A 175 5.91 -13.36 -1.26
N ILE A 176 5.67 -13.99 -2.41
CA ILE A 176 5.63 -15.46 -2.51
C ILE A 176 6.96 -16.06 -2.07
N SER A 177 8.10 -15.44 -2.39
CA SER A 177 9.43 -15.95 -1.96
C SER A 177 9.61 -15.91 -0.45
N GLU A 178 8.95 -15.00 0.25
CA GLU A 178 9.02 -14.84 1.72
C GLU A 178 8.09 -15.82 2.47
N VAL A 179 7.32 -16.65 1.76
CA VAL A 179 6.40 -17.64 2.33
C VAL A 179 6.70 -19.03 1.74
N GLU A 180 7.63 -19.75 2.38
CA GLU A 180 8.12 -21.05 1.90
C GLU A 180 7.00 -22.08 1.62
N GLU A 181 6.02 -22.17 2.53
CA GLU A 181 4.85 -23.04 2.36
C GLU A 181 4.06 -22.70 1.09
N GLU A 182 3.97 -21.43 0.72
CA GLU A 182 3.25 -20.99 -0.47
C GLU A 182 4.09 -21.19 -1.73
N LYS A 183 5.38 -20.85 -1.69
CA LYS A 183 6.32 -21.02 -2.81
C LYS A 183 6.34 -22.47 -3.30
N SER A 184 6.32 -23.43 -2.38
CA SER A 184 6.32 -24.86 -2.71
C SER A 184 5.00 -25.36 -3.35
N ASN A 185 3.91 -24.58 -3.30
CA ASN A 185 2.63 -24.95 -3.89
C ASN A 185 2.54 -24.71 -5.40
N TYR A 186 3.54 -24.05 -6.01
CA TYR A 186 3.52 -23.70 -7.42
C TYR A 186 4.48 -24.58 -8.23
N GLY A 187 3.96 -25.22 -9.28
CA GLY A 187 4.77 -26.03 -10.18
C GLY A 187 5.76 -25.18 -10.97
N SER A 188 6.92 -25.75 -11.30
CA SER A 188 7.99 -25.09 -12.07
C SER A 188 7.48 -24.48 -13.39
N GLY A 189 7.98 -23.30 -13.74
CA GLY A 189 7.59 -22.57 -14.96
C GLY A 189 6.32 -21.71 -14.82
N ASN A 190 5.71 -21.69 -13.64
CA ASN A 190 4.57 -20.81 -13.35
C ASN A 190 5.01 -19.50 -12.67
N PHE A 191 4.16 -18.48 -12.76
CA PHE A 191 4.38 -17.17 -12.11
C PHE A 191 4.78 -17.28 -10.64
N GLY A 192 4.12 -18.13 -9.85
CA GLY A 192 4.39 -18.27 -8.42
C GLY A 192 5.70 -19.01 -8.09
N SER A 193 6.21 -19.82 -9.02
CA SER A 193 7.47 -20.57 -8.85
C SER A 193 8.69 -19.85 -9.43
N ASP A 194 8.47 -18.89 -10.33
CA ASP A 194 9.52 -18.15 -11.00
C ASP A 194 10.25 -17.23 -10.01
N ASN A 195 11.56 -17.42 -9.84
CA ASN A 195 12.35 -16.69 -8.83
C ASN A 195 12.42 -15.18 -9.07
N THR A 196 12.22 -14.72 -10.30
CA THR A 196 12.16 -13.29 -10.61
C THR A 196 10.80 -12.74 -10.17
N HIS A 197 9.72 -13.45 -10.47
CA HIS A 197 8.35 -12.99 -10.25
C HIS A 197 7.94 -13.16 -8.78
N SER A 198 8.29 -14.29 -8.14
CA SER A 198 7.93 -14.61 -6.75
C SER A 198 8.42 -13.59 -5.73
N LYS A 199 9.47 -12.83 -6.04
CA LYS A 199 10.03 -11.75 -5.21
C LYS A 199 9.25 -10.43 -5.29
N THR A 200 8.30 -10.33 -6.21
CA THR A 200 7.51 -9.11 -6.43
C THR A 200 6.01 -9.35 -6.26
N LEU A 201 5.56 -10.57 -6.54
CA LEU A 201 4.18 -10.99 -6.36
C LEU A 201 3.87 -11.20 -4.88
N ILE A 202 2.76 -10.63 -4.41
CA ILE A 202 2.33 -10.72 -3.01
C ILE A 202 1.79 -12.11 -2.73
N ALA A 203 2.21 -12.71 -1.62
CA ALA A 203 1.72 -14.01 -1.19
C ALA A 203 0.21 -13.97 -0.91
N VAL A 204 -0.51 -15.02 -1.33
CA VAL A 204 -1.92 -15.21 -1.00
C VAL A 204 -2.11 -15.80 0.39
N THR A 205 -1.05 -16.01 1.17
CA THR A 205 -1.08 -16.42 2.58
C THR A 205 -0.73 -15.21 3.45
N GLY A 206 -1.59 -14.86 4.40
CA GLY A 206 -1.52 -13.59 5.12
C GLY A 206 -1.82 -12.36 4.25
N ASN A 207 -1.17 -11.22 4.55
CA ASN A 207 -1.31 -9.96 3.80
C ASN A 207 -2.74 -9.42 3.71
N ASP A 208 -3.55 -9.63 4.75
CA ASP A 208 -5.00 -9.41 4.69
C ASP A 208 -5.36 -7.95 4.39
N LYS A 209 -4.59 -7.00 4.95
CA LYS A 209 -4.78 -5.56 4.66
C LYS A 209 -4.47 -5.20 3.22
N PHE A 210 -3.41 -5.76 2.65
CA PHE A 210 -3.08 -5.57 1.25
C PHE A 210 -4.21 -6.11 0.37
N TRP A 211 -4.66 -7.34 0.61
CA TRP A 211 -5.70 -7.96 -0.21
C TRP A 211 -7.05 -7.26 -0.07
N ALA A 212 -7.41 -6.79 1.12
CA ALA A 212 -8.60 -5.96 1.32
C ALA A 212 -8.52 -4.67 0.49
N LYS A 213 -7.40 -3.95 0.59
CA LYS A 213 -7.19 -2.72 -0.18
C LYS A 213 -7.20 -2.96 -1.69
N ARG A 214 -6.51 -4.00 -2.15
CA ARG A 214 -6.46 -4.36 -3.58
C ARG A 214 -7.84 -4.77 -4.10
N ASN A 215 -8.67 -5.40 -3.27
CA ASN A 215 -10.04 -5.71 -3.63
C ASN A 215 -10.91 -4.45 -3.78
N GLU A 216 -10.76 -3.46 -2.89
CA GLU A 216 -11.42 -2.16 -3.05
C GLU A 216 -11.03 -1.48 -4.36
N GLU A 217 -9.73 -1.45 -4.66
CA GLU A 217 -9.19 -0.85 -5.89
C GLU A 217 -9.67 -1.56 -7.15
N PHE A 218 -9.71 -2.90 -7.11
CA PHE A 218 -10.17 -3.72 -8.22
C PHE A 218 -11.62 -3.45 -8.61
N TYR A 219 -12.48 -3.23 -7.62
CA TYR A 219 -13.89 -2.92 -7.84
C TYR A 219 -14.20 -1.41 -7.90
N SER A 220 -13.17 -0.57 -7.86
CA SER A 220 -13.32 0.88 -8.04
C SER A 220 -13.70 1.22 -9.48
N SER A 221 -14.41 2.34 -9.65
CA SER A 221 -14.68 2.92 -10.98
C SER A 221 -13.48 3.71 -11.53
N THR A 222 -12.50 4.01 -10.68
CA THR A 222 -11.33 4.83 -11.00
C THR A 222 -10.02 4.18 -10.56
N GLY A 223 -8.92 4.69 -11.10
CA GLY A 223 -7.56 4.27 -10.73
C GLY A 223 -7.00 3.18 -11.63
N ASN A 224 -5.68 2.98 -11.56
CA ASN A 224 -4.96 2.07 -12.44
C ASN A 224 -5.13 0.61 -12.06
N LYS A 225 -5.69 0.29 -10.89
CA LYS A 225 -5.84 -1.08 -10.39
C LYS A 225 -7.29 -1.59 -10.52
N LYS A 226 -8.16 -0.89 -11.24
CA LYS A 226 -9.53 -1.32 -11.53
C LYS A 226 -9.57 -2.53 -12.46
N GLY A 227 -10.56 -3.40 -12.23
CA GLY A 227 -10.70 -4.68 -12.92
C GLY A 227 -11.39 -4.62 -14.28
N ASP A 228 -12.04 -3.51 -14.64
CA ASP A 228 -12.73 -3.33 -15.92
C ASP A 228 -11.78 -3.02 -17.10
N ASP A 229 -10.47 -3.20 -16.93
CA ASP A 229 -9.46 -2.92 -17.95
C ASP A 229 -9.46 -3.94 -19.09
N SER A 230 -9.73 -3.47 -20.32
CA SER A 230 -9.74 -4.27 -21.54
C SER A 230 -8.41 -4.94 -21.89
N ALA A 231 -7.27 -4.40 -21.42
CA ALA A 231 -5.95 -4.99 -21.64
C ALA A 231 -5.70 -6.22 -20.74
N SER A 232 -6.52 -6.40 -19.71
CA SER A 232 -6.38 -7.43 -18.69
C SER A 232 -7.52 -8.46 -18.78
N LYS A 233 -7.55 -9.29 -19.84
CA LYS A 233 -8.69 -10.16 -20.12
C LYS A 233 -8.96 -11.17 -19.00
N PHE A 234 -7.91 -11.77 -18.45
CA PHE A 234 -8.02 -12.76 -17.37
C PHE A 234 -8.68 -12.19 -16.11
N PHE A 235 -8.27 -11.01 -15.67
CA PHE A 235 -8.84 -10.34 -14.50
C PHE A 235 -10.14 -9.61 -14.84
N LYS A 236 -10.31 -9.09 -16.05
CA LYS A 236 -11.55 -8.46 -16.49
C LYS A 236 -12.72 -9.44 -16.52
N LYS A 237 -12.51 -10.66 -17.01
CA LYS A 237 -13.50 -11.73 -16.92
C LYS A 237 -13.94 -11.94 -15.46
N PHE A 238 -12.98 -12.04 -14.54
CA PHE A 238 -13.27 -12.16 -13.11
C PHE A 238 -14.03 -10.94 -12.56
N TYR A 239 -13.67 -9.72 -12.97
CA TYR A 239 -14.39 -8.51 -12.60
C TYR A 239 -15.84 -8.55 -13.08
N ASP A 240 -16.08 -8.82 -14.37
CA ASP A 240 -17.41 -8.78 -14.97
C ASP A 240 -18.36 -9.81 -14.32
N GLU A 241 -17.86 -10.99 -14.02
CA GLU A 241 -18.59 -12.07 -13.35
C GLU A 241 -18.86 -11.77 -11.86
N ASN A 242 -18.07 -10.90 -11.22
CA ASN A 242 -18.08 -10.75 -9.76
C ASN A 242 -18.29 -9.31 -9.26
N LYS A 243 -18.45 -8.29 -10.11
CA LYS A 243 -18.59 -6.88 -9.70
C LYS A 243 -19.74 -6.62 -8.72
N THR A 244 -20.81 -7.41 -8.77
CA THR A 244 -21.93 -7.33 -7.81
C THR A 244 -21.62 -8.02 -6.49
N LYS A 245 -20.96 -9.18 -6.54
CA LYS A 245 -20.62 -10.00 -5.37
C LYS A 245 -19.33 -9.56 -4.67
N LYS A 246 -18.50 -8.78 -5.37
CA LYS A 246 -17.17 -8.32 -4.98
C LYS A 246 -16.26 -9.44 -4.44
N LYS A 247 -16.20 -10.57 -5.16
CA LYS A 247 -15.33 -11.70 -4.78
C LYS A 247 -13.88 -11.25 -4.66
N ASN A 248 -13.16 -11.81 -3.68
CA ASN A 248 -11.81 -11.39 -3.38
C ASN A 248 -10.84 -11.68 -4.54
N ILE A 249 -10.18 -10.62 -5.05
CA ILE A 249 -9.16 -10.72 -6.11
C ILE A 249 -7.96 -11.60 -5.72
N ARG A 250 -7.70 -11.80 -4.42
CA ARG A 250 -6.68 -12.71 -3.89
C ARG A 250 -6.77 -14.12 -4.49
N GLU A 251 -7.98 -14.66 -4.62
CA GLU A 251 -8.18 -15.99 -5.20
C GLU A 251 -7.86 -16.00 -6.70
N ARG A 252 -8.19 -14.91 -7.41
CA ARG A 252 -7.83 -14.78 -8.83
C ARG A 252 -6.31 -14.66 -9.03
N CYS A 253 -5.61 -13.98 -8.14
CA CYS A 253 -4.15 -13.97 -8.11
C CYS A 253 -3.58 -15.36 -7.82
N LYS A 254 -4.15 -16.11 -6.87
CA LYS A 254 -3.76 -17.51 -6.59
C LYS A 254 -3.88 -18.40 -7.84
N GLU A 255 -4.95 -18.23 -8.61
CA GLU A 255 -5.12 -18.91 -9.89
C GLU A 255 -4.08 -18.48 -10.92
N ALA A 256 -3.84 -17.17 -11.05
CA ALA A 256 -2.81 -16.62 -11.94
C ALA A 256 -1.41 -17.16 -11.62
N TYR A 257 -1.08 -17.31 -10.34
CA TYR A 257 0.23 -17.81 -9.90
C TYR A 257 0.52 -19.25 -10.33
N LYS A 258 -0.52 -20.03 -10.65
CA LYS A 258 -0.44 -21.40 -11.18
C LYS A 258 -0.36 -21.46 -12.70
N LYS A 259 -0.35 -20.30 -13.40
CA LYS A 259 -0.30 -20.23 -14.86
C LYS A 259 1.15 -20.07 -15.34
N PRO A 260 1.48 -20.52 -16.57
CA PRO A 260 2.82 -20.38 -17.12
C PRO A 260 3.26 -18.91 -17.23
N SER A 261 4.47 -18.60 -16.76
CA SER A 261 5.03 -17.24 -16.80
C SER A 261 5.44 -16.79 -18.20
N SER A 262 5.60 -17.73 -19.13
CA SER A 262 5.95 -17.48 -20.54
C SER A 262 4.80 -16.95 -21.40
N THR A 263 3.61 -16.76 -20.83
CA THR A 263 2.44 -16.28 -21.58
C THR A 263 2.61 -14.83 -22.01
N ALA A 264 2.76 -14.59 -23.32
CA ALA A 264 2.98 -13.25 -23.88
C ALA A 264 1.70 -12.39 -23.95
N ALA A 265 0.54 -13.00 -24.21
CA ALA A 265 -0.72 -12.28 -24.41
C ALA A 265 -1.77 -12.68 -23.36
N SER A 266 -2.51 -11.69 -22.86
CA SER A 266 -3.62 -11.93 -21.94
C SER A 266 -4.81 -12.55 -22.67
N ALA A 267 -5.38 -13.59 -22.08
CA ALA A 267 -6.59 -14.27 -22.50
C ALA A 267 -7.41 -14.65 -21.26
N ASP A 268 -8.70 -14.95 -21.46
CA ASP A 268 -9.66 -15.28 -20.39
C ASP A 268 -9.16 -16.35 -19.41
N GLU A 269 -8.38 -17.31 -19.91
CA GLU A 269 -7.85 -18.45 -19.16
C GLU A 269 -6.34 -18.37 -18.88
N SER A 270 -5.63 -17.35 -19.40
CA SER A 270 -4.19 -17.21 -19.27
C SER A 270 -3.78 -15.74 -19.12
N PRO A 271 -3.34 -15.30 -17.93
CA PRO A 271 -2.87 -13.94 -17.75
C PRO A 271 -1.47 -13.77 -18.36
N ASN A 272 -1.13 -12.54 -18.75
CA ASN A 272 0.26 -12.18 -19.05
C ASN A 272 0.94 -11.55 -17.82
N LEU A 273 2.26 -11.38 -17.87
CA LEU A 273 3.02 -10.82 -16.75
C LEU A 273 2.55 -9.42 -16.35
N GLY A 274 2.31 -8.54 -17.32
CA GLY A 274 1.88 -7.16 -17.04
C GLY A 274 0.58 -7.10 -16.22
N GLU A 275 -0.37 -7.98 -16.55
CA GLU A 275 -1.63 -8.13 -15.85
C GLU A 275 -1.45 -8.72 -14.44
N VAL A 276 -0.64 -9.78 -14.28
CA VAL A 276 -0.36 -10.35 -12.95
C VAL A 276 0.36 -9.33 -12.06
N THR A 277 1.39 -8.66 -12.56
CA THR A 277 2.10 -7.61 -11.81
C THR A 277 1.15 -6.46 -11.45
N LYS A 278 0.28 -6.05 -12.38
CA LYS A 278 -0.69 -4.99 -12.13
C LYS A 278 -1.57 -5.31 -10.93
N PHE A 279 -2.18 -6.49 -10.86
CA PHE A 279 -3.16 -6.80 -9.81
C PHE A 279 -2.59 -7.46 -8.57
N CYS A 280 -1.51 -8.19 -8.70
CA CYS A 280 -1.00 -9.09 -7.65
C CYS A 280 0.35 -8.67 -7.07
N ALA A 281 0.99 -7.63 -7.61
CA ALA A 281 2.10 -6.94 -6.95
C ALA A 281 1.62 -5.60 -6.37
N ILE A 282 2.46 -4.95 -5.56
CA ILE A 282 2.20 -3.60 -5.06
C ILE A 282 2.21 -2.57 -6.21
#